data_AF-A0A5N5JV11-F1
#
_entry.id   AF-A0A5N5JV11-F1
#
_cell.length_a   1.000
_cell.length_b   1.000
_cell.length_c   1.000
_cell.angle_alpha   90.00
_cell.angle_beta   90.00
_cell.angle_gamma   90.00
#
_symmetry.space_group_name_H-M   'P 1'
#
loop_
_entity.id
_entity.type
_entity.pdbx_description
1 polymer ?
#
loop_
_entity_poly.entity_id
_entity_poly.type
_entity_poly.pdbx_seq_one_letter_code
_entity_poly.pdbx_strand_id
1 'polypeptide(L)'
;MAGRGKRKSKSAAQVNRQAKRARPEEVESEAGSNQKAESSVPEQVREEVEHLYSLRMPLDFYHFWDFCSRMCPDNPQDALQDSVGVRLVGPFDILRGKHTHVSSTPSFHLHWRHYYDPPEFQTVLQGNTHTHLHLGYYRDSPDALPVFVGENEAKKGCTITQMGENLFAAVLLLIGRKKRERGGRGNEALEKLEAELKKEAEHLGLPLEQKTKAMKQRDRKV
;
A
#
# COMPACT_ATOMS: atom_id res chain seq x y z
N MET A 1 -16.94 77.08 -5.14
CA MET A 1 -17.75 76.84 -6.35
C MET A 1 -17.69 75.34 -6.69
N ALA A 2 -18.79 74.73 -7.10
CA ALA A 2 -18.92 73.28 -7.32
C ALA A 2 -19.28 72.93 -8.79
N GLY A 3 -19.08 71.66 -9.19
CA GLY A 3 -19.47 71.11 -10.50
C GLY A 3 -18.35 70.24 -11.11
N ARG A 4 -18.37 68.89 -11.11
CA ARG A 4 -19.34 67.88 -11.62
C ARG A 4 -19.18 67.50 -13.11
N GLY A 5 -18.03 66.93 -13.46
CA GLY A 5 -17.79 65.68 -14.21
C GLY A 5 -18.39 65.36 -15.61
N LYS A 6 -17.62 64.60 -16.42
CA LYS A 6 -18.12 63.52 -17.32
C LYS A 6 -16.99 62.59 -17.85
N ARG A 7 -17.40 61.41 -18.33
CA ARG A 7 -16.67 60.13 -18.50
C ARG A 7 -15.71 59.99 -19.71
N LYS A 8 -14.64 59.20 -19.50
CA LYS A 8 -14.00 58.12 -20.32
C LYS A 8 -13.89 58.21 -21.86
N SER A 9 -12.68 57.87 -22.35
CA SER A 9 -12.45 56.83 -23.39
C SER A 9 -11.09 56.11 -23.18
N LYS A 10 -10.94 54.90 -23.75
CA LYS A 10 -9.68 54.10 -23.80
C LYS A 10 -8.88 54.50 -25.07
N SER A 11 -7.64 54.15 -25.36
CA SER A 11 -6.69 53.08 -24.93
C SER A 11 -5.24 53.58 -25.18
N ALA A 12 -4.12 52.86 -25.04
CA ALA A 12 -3.84 51.44 -24.79
C ALA A 12 -2.58 51.29 -23.89
N ALA A 13 -1.74 50.25 -24.10
CA ALA A 13 -0.44 50.09 -23.45
C ALA A 13 0.65 49.66 -24.46
N GLN A 14 1.89 50.15 -24.25
CA GLN A 14 3.10 49.63 -24.90
C GLN A 14 3.54 48.34 -24.20
N VAL A 15 3.90 47.28 -24.94
CA VAL A 15 5.01 46.38 -24.58
C VAL A 15 5.72 45.91 -25.86
N ASN A 16 7.04 45.89 -25.80
CA ASN A 16 7.99 45.52 -26.86
C ASN A 16 8.51 44.08 -26.62
N ARG A 17 8.68 43.25 -27.67
CA ARG A 17 9.91 42.45 -27.96
C ARG A 17 9.78 41.34 -29.03
N GLN A 18 10.52 41.54 -30.12
CA GLN A 18 11.45 40.62 -30.79
C GLN A 18 11.15 39.11 -30.94
N ALA A 19 10.81 38.75 -32.18
CA ALA A 19 11.62 37.92 -33.10
C ALA A 19 12.26 36.57 -32.66
N LYS A 20 11.82 35.53 -33.39
CA LYS A 20 12.39 34.17 -33.56
C LYS A 20 13.92 34.09 -33.70
N ARG A 21 14.52 33.03 -33.15
CA ARG A 21 15.70 32.33 -33.72
C ARG A 21 15.62 30.81 -33.46
N ALA A 22 16.43 30.03 -34.16
CA ALA A 22 16.20 28.61 -34.43
C ALA A 22 16.71 27.63 -33.33
N ARG A 23 16.27 26.37 -33.45
CA ARG A 23 16.70 25.19 -32.68
C ARG A 23 18.23 25.01 -32.61
N PRO A 24 18.71 24.38 -31.53
CA PRO A 24 19.55 23.19 -31.61
C PRO A 24 18.73 21.93 -31.30
N GLU A 25 19.26 20.77 -31.69
CA GLU A 25 18.69 19.46 -31.39
C GLU A 25 19.02 19.06 -29.95
N GLU A 26 18.01 18.69 -29.16
CA GLU A 26 18.24 18.04 -27.87
C GLU A 26 18.39 16.55 -28.11
N VAL A 27 19.58 16.03 -27.79
CA VAL A 27 19.91 14.61 -27.86
C VAL A 27 19.00 13.84 -26.90
N GLU A 28 18.33 12.80 -27.41
CA GLU A 28 17.56 11.87 -26.58
C GLU A 28 18.50 11.20 -25.58
N SER A 29 18.45 11.64 -24.32
CA SER A 29 19.13 10.95 -23.22
C SER A 29 18.47 9.61 -23.01
N GLU A 30 19.22 8.54 -23.23
CA GLU A 30 18.73 7.17 -23.37
C GLU A 30 17.75 6.74 -22.26
N ALA A 31 16.78 5.92 -22.65
CA ALA A 31 15.83 5.31 -21.75
C ALA A 31 16.54 4.38 -20.76
N GLY A 32 16.88 4.90 -19.58
CA GLY A 32 17.22 4.10 -18.42
C GLY A 32 16.06 3.13 -18.16
N SER A 33 16.29 1.84 -18.39
CA SER A 33 15.26 0.81 -18.34
C SER A 33 14.79 0.62 -16.90
N ASN A 34 13.78 1.40 -16.50
CA ASN A 34 13.05 1.17 -15.27
C ASN A 34 12.12 -0.03 -15.50
N GLN A 35 12.72 -1.22 -15.59
CA GLN A 35 12.01 -2.48 -15.48
C GLN A 35 11.31 -2.45 -14.12
N LYS A 36 10.00 -2.15 -14.15
CA LYS A 36 9.11 -2.46 -13.03
C LYS A 36 9.39 -3.92 -12.68
N ALA A 37 9.96 -4.17 -11.50
CA ALA A 37 10.26 -5.53 -11.09
C ALA A 37 8.95 -6.33 -11.17
N GLU A 38 8.90 -7.34 -12.04
CA GLU A 38 7.71 -8.16 -12.19
C GLU A 38 7.65 -9.16 -11.04
N SER A 39 6.45 -9.39 -10.49
CA SER A 39 6.28 -10.39 -9.43
C SER A 39 6.43 -11.81 -10.00
N SER A 40 6.97 -12.72 -9.19
CA SER A 40 7.14 -14.13 -9.59
C SER A 40 5.83 -14.93 -9.62
N VAL A 41 4.75 -14.40 -9.01
CA VAL A 41 3.42 -15.03 -8.99
C VAL A 41 2.87 -15.12 -10.42
N PRO A 42 2.53 -16.32 -10.95
CA PRO A 42 1.98 -16.48 -12.30
C PRO A 42 0.64 -15.77 -12.48
N GLU A 43 0.39 -15.23 -13.67
CA GLU A 43 -0.80 -14.42 -13.96
C GLU A 43 -2.11 -15.17 -13.69
N GLN A 44 -2.18 -16.48 -14.00
CA GLN A 44 -3.36 -17.31 -13.74
C GLN A 44 -3.71 -17.38 -12.23
N VAL A 45 -2.70 -17.33 -11.35
CA VAL A 45 -2.90 -17.31 -9.90
C VAL A 45 -3.34 -15.91 -9.43
N ARG A 46 -2.91 -14.84 -10.12
CA ARG A 46 -3.40 -13.47 -9.87
C ARG A 46 -4.88 -13.35 -10.27
N GLU A 47 -5.23 -13.82 -11.46
CA GLU A 47 -6.60 -13.89 -11.96
C GLU A 47 -7.49 -14.71 -11.01
N GLU A 48 -7.00 -15.84 -10.48
CA GLU A 48 -7.72 -16.66 -9.49
C GLU A 48 -7.97 -15.89 -8.17
N VAL A 49 -6.97 -15.18 -7.64
CA VAL A 49 -7.14 -14.32 -6.45
C VAL A 49 -8.20 -13.24 -6.68
N GLU A 50 -8.12 -12.53 -7.79
CA GLU A 50 -9.06 -11.45 -8.12
C GLU A 50 -10.49 -11.98 -8.35
N HIS A 51 -10.62 -13.12 -9.02
CA HIS A 51 -11.90 -13.81 -9.25
C HIS A 51 -12.54 -14.29 -7.93
N LEU A 52 -11.80 -14.99 -7.08
CA LEU A 52 -12.34 -15.56 -5.84
C LEU A 52 -12.75 -14.49 -4.82
N TYR A 53 -12.06 -13.34 -4.79
CA TYR A 53 -12.45 -12.21 -3.94
C TYR A 53 -13.37 -11.18 -4.62
N SER A 54 -13.58 -11.26 -5.94
CA SER A 54 -14.19 -10.21 -6.77
C SER A 54 -13.56 -8.82 -6.57
N LEU A 55 -12.25 -8.76 -6.31
CA LEU A 55 -11.52 -7.54 -5.95
C LEU A 55 -10.11 -7.54 -6.55
N ARG A 56 -9.73 -6.43 -7.18
CA ARG A 56 -8.39 -6.26 -7.72
C ARG A 56 -7.34 -6.08 -6.63
N MET A 57 -6.18 -6.71 -6.79
CA MET A 57 -5.08 -6.63 -5.81
C MET A 57 -3.99 -5.67 -6.28
N PRO A 58 -3.40 -4.85 -5.38
CA PRO A 58 -2.30 -3.97 -5.74
C PRO A 58 -0.99 -4.76 -5.92
N LEU A 59 -0.03 -4.24 -6.69
CA LEU A 59 1.21 -4.96 -6.99
C LEU A 59 2.06 -5.25 -5.74
N ASP A 60 2.01 -4.40 -4.70
CA ASP A 60 2.75 -4.63 -3.46
C ASP A 60 2.31 -5.92 -2.75
N PHE A 61 1.06 -6.37 -2.91
CA PHE A 61 0.60 -7.67 -2.39
C PHE A 61 1.45 -8.83 -2.94
N TYR A 62 1.65 -8.88 -4.26
CA TYR A 62 2.40 -9.95 -4.91
C TYR A 62 3.91 -9.84 -4.66
N HIS A 63 4.47 -8.62 -4.65
CA HIS A 63 5.87 -8.41 -4.27
C HIS A 63 6.14 -8.76 -2.80
N PHE A 64 5.18 -8.51 -1.90
CA PHE A 64 5.28 -8.88 -0.50
C PHE A 64 5.23 -10.41 -0.31
N TRP A 65 4.44 -11.12 -1.13
CA TRP A 65 4.51 -12.58 -1.22
C TRP A 65 5.89 -13.06 -1.68
N ASP A 66 6.43 -12.50 -2.78
CA ASP A 66 7.74 -12.88 -3.30
C ASP A 66 8.85 -12.64 -2.25
N PHE A 67 8.79 -11.52 -1.53
CA PHE A 67 9.69 -11.19 -0.43
C PHE A 67 9.62 -12.22 0.70
N CYS A 68 8.43 -12.51 1.22
CA CYS A 68 8.25 -13.53 2.27
C CYS A 68 8.62 -14.94 1.80
N SER A 69 8.42 -15.26 0.52
CA SER A 69 8.80 -16.55 -0.08
C SER A 69 10.32 -16.72 -0.19
N ARG A 70 11.07 -15.63 -0.46
CA ARG A 70 12.54 -15.66 -0.39
C ARG A 70 13.07 -15.83 1.04
N MET A 71 12.36 -15.26 2.03
CA MET A 71 12.74 -15.38 3.45
C MET A 71 12.47 -16.76 4.04
N CYS A 72 11.30 -17.36 3.74
CA CYS A 72 10.86 -18.64 4.29
C CYS A 72 10.20 -19.50 3.19
N PRO A 73 10.99 -20.17 2.33
CA PRO A 73 10.47 -20.90 1.18
C PRO A 73 9.43 -21.99 1.53
N ASP A 74 9.64 -22.71 2.63
CA ASP A 74 8.76 -23.81 3.05
C ASP A 74 7.39 -23.32 3.60
N ASN A 75 7.37 -22.12 4.17
CA ASN A 75 6.17 -21.56 4.79
C ASN A 75 6.14 -20.02 4.74
N PRO A 76 5.98 -19.40 3.55
CA PRO A 76 6.05 -17.95 3.38
C PRO A 76 5.06 -17.17 4.26
N GLN A 77 3.95 -17.82 4.63
CA GLN A 77 2.92 -17.20 5.45
C GLN A 77 3.38 -16.82 6.86
N ASP A 78 4.29 -17.60 7.43
CA ASP A 78 4.73 -17.41 8.81
C ASP A 78 6.13 -16.77 8.88
N ALA A 79 6.65 -16.28 7.74
CA ALA A 79 7.96 -15.62 7.60
C ALA A 79 8.16 -14.39 8.53
N LEU A 80 7.07 -13.79 9.00
CA LEU A 80 7.06 -12.61 9.89
C LEU A 80 6.63 -12.96 11.33
N GLN A 81 6.31 -14.22 11.61
CA GLN A 81 5.64 -14.63 12.85
C GLN A 81 6.54 -14.45 14.08
N ASP A 82 7.81 -14.85 14.02
CA ASP A 82 8.72 -14.76 15.16
C ASP A 82 9.22 -13.32 15.40
N SER A 83 9.57 -12.62 14.31
CA SER A 83 10.08 -11.24 14.38
C SER A 83 8.96 -10.23 14.65
N VAL A 84 7.92 -10.21 13.81
CA VAL A 84 6.86 -9.17 13.82
C VAL A 84 5.58 -9.65 14.49
N GLY A 85 5.37 -10.94 14.71
CA GLY A 85 4.18 -11.45 15.41
C GLY A 85 2.93 -11.42 14.53
N VAL A 86 3.10 -11.37 13.21
CA VAL A 86 2.03 -11.41 12.22
C VAL A 86 2.30 -12.50 11.20
N ARG A 87 1.23 -13.01 10.57
CA ARG A 87 1.26 -13.99 9.48
C ARG A 87 0.39 -13.55 8.31
N LEU A 88 0.74 -13.98 7.11
CA LEU A 88 0.02 -13.68 5.87
C LEU A 88 -1.20 -14.60 5.74
N VAL A 89 -2.38 -14.01 5.49
CA VAL A 89 -3.68 -14.68 5.48
C VAL A 89 -4.59 -14.16 4.36
N GLY A 90 -5.80 -14.69 4.24
CA GLY A 90 -6.82 -14.15 3.34
C GLY A 90 -6.46 -14.46 1.88
N PRO A 91 -6.29 -13.45 1.01
CA PRO A 91 -5.78 -13.63 -0.35
C PRO A 91 -4.45 -14.42 -0.42
N PHE A 92 -3.58 -14.34 0.59
CA PHE A 92 -2.34 -15.13 0.62
C PHE A 92 -2.57 -16.65 0.80
N ASP A 93 -3.72 -17.08 1.33
CA ASP A 93 -4.05 -18.50 1.41
C ASP A 93 -4.35 -19.10 0.01
N ILE A 94 -4.80 -18.27 -0.94
CA ILE A 94 -4.99 -18.65 -2.35
C ILE A 94 -3.63 -18.81 -3.05
N LEU A 95 -2.69 -17.88 -2.82
CA LEU A 95 -1.32 -18.01 -3.35
C LEU A 95 -0.59 -19.28 -2.87
N ARG A 96 -1.03 -19.85 -1.74
CA ARG A 96 -0.55 -21.15 -1.22
C ARG A 96 -1.45 -22.34 -1.56
N GLY A 97 -2.49 -22.15 -2.38
CA GLY A 97 -3.37 -23.22 -2.86
C GLY A 97 -4.31 -23.83 -1.82
N LYS A 98 -4.48 -23.23 -0.62
CA LYS A 98 -5.29 -23.83 0.46
C LYS A 98 -6.76 -23.98 0.10
N HIS A 99 -7.27 -23.14 -0.80
CA HIS A 99 -8.64 -23.19 -1.31
C HIS A 99 -8.93 -24.43 -2.17
N THR A 100 -7.91 -25.15 -2.64
CA THR A 100 -8.10 -26.35 -3.47
C THR A 100 -8.53 -27.59 -2.67
N HIS A 101 -8.47 -27.53 -1.33
CA HIS A 101 -8.73 -28.67 -0.44
C HIS A 101 -10.06 -28.60 0.34
N VAL A 102 -10.96 -27.66 -0.01
CA VAL A 102 -12.29 -27.53 0.63
C VAL A 102 -13.39 -28.20 -0.20
N SER A 103 -14.32 -28.87 0.48
CA SER A 103 -15.41 -29.68 -0.11
C SER A 103 -16.58 -28.86 -0.65
N SER A 104 -16.63 -27.56 -0.37
CA SER A 104 -17.61 -26.61 -0.90
C SER A 104 -16.93 -25.25 -1.08
N THR A 105 -17.40 -24.46 -2.05
CA THR A 105 -16.87 -23.12 -2.32
C THR A 105 -17.13 -22.21 -1.11
N PRO A 106 -16.10 -21.77 -0.36
CA PRO A 106 -16.30 -20.91 0.79
C PRO A 106 -16.60 -19.47 0.32
N SER A 107 -17.33 -18.71 1.14
CA SER A 107 -17.47 -17.27 0.91
C SER A 107 -16.16 -16.57 1.27
N PHE A 108 -15.33 -16.26 0.27
CA PHE A 108 -14.07 -15.55 0.48
C PHE A 108 -14.26 -14.15 1.07
N HIS A 109 -15.42 -13.52 0.86
CA HIS A 109 -15.79 -12.26 1.53
C HIS A 109 -15.91 -12.37 3.05
N LEU A 110 -16.04 -13.58 3.61
CA LEU A 110 -16.04 -13.83 5.06
C LEU A 110 -14.71 -14.45 5.55
N HIS A 111 -13.82 -14.84 4.64
CA HIS A 111 -12.55 -15.47 4.96
C HIS A 111 -11.58 -14.44 5.58
N TRP A 112 -11.23 -14.66 6.86
CA TRP A 112 -10.50 -13.71 7.74
C TRP A 112 -11.18 -12.36 7.97
N ARG A 113 -12.50 -12.25 7.75
CA ARG A 113 -13.25 -11.05 8.08
C ARG A 113 -13.58 -11.01 9.57
N HIS A 114 -13.01 -10.05 10.29
CA HIS A 114 -13.25 -9.85 11.71
C HIS A 114 -14.58 -9.11 11.95
N TYR A 115 -15.03 -9.12 13.21
CA TYR A 115 -16.35 -8.63 13.62
C TYR A 115 -16.60 -7.15 13.29
N TYR A 116 -15.56 -6.32 13.32
CA TYR A 116 -15.66 -4.88 13.04
C TYR A 116 -15.16 -4.49 11.65
N ASP A 117 -14.80 -5.46 10.79
CA ASP A 117 -14.34 -5.17 9.44
C ASP A 117 -15.53 -4.67 8.61
N PRO A 118 -15.50 -3.44 8.10
CA PRO A 118 -16.52 -2.98 7.17
C PRO A 118 -16.25 -3.59 5.76
N PRO A 119 -17.20 -3.57 4.82
CA PRO A 119 -17.01 -4.15 3.47
C PRO A 119 -15.78 -3.62 2.72
N GLU A 120 -15.37 -2.39 3.00
CA GLU A 120 -14.19 -1.71 2.46
C GLU A 120 -12.86 -2.36 2.89
N PHE A 121 -12.85 -3.13 3.98
CA PHE A 121 -11.64 -3.66 4.61
C PHE A 121 -11.45 -5.15 4.34
N GLN A 122 -10.35 -5.50 3.68
CA GLN A 122 -9.98 -6.88 3.33
C GLN A 122 -8.71 -7.29 4.10
N THR A 123 -8.86 -8.14 5.11
CA THR A 123 -7.75 -8.65 5.94
C THR A 123 -6.75 -9.45 5.12
N VAL A 124 -5.45 -9.15 5.30
CA VAL A 124 -4.32 -9.80 4.63
C VAL A 124 -3.19 -10.18 5.58
N LEU A 125 -3.10 -9.59 6.78
CA LEU A 125 -2.18 -10.02 7.85
C LEU A 125 -2.95 -10.26 9.15
N GLN A 126 -2.73 -11.41 9.79
CA GLN A 126 -3.26 -11.73 11.12
C GLN A 126 -2.13 -11.59 12.15
N GLY A 127 -2.34 -10.80 13.20
CA GLY A 127 -1.44 -10.65 14.34
C GLY A 127 -1.88 -11.47 15.57
N ASN A 128 -1.63 -10.93 16.76
CA ASN A 128 -1.93 -11.59 18.04
C ASN A 128 -3.42 -11.95 18.18
N THR A 129 -3.71 -13.24 18.36
CA THR A 129 -5.07 -13.77 18.60
C THR A 129 -5.68 -13.28 19.92
N HIS A 130 -4.87 -12.84 20.89
CA HIS A 130 -5.37 -12.36 22.17
C HIS A 130 -6.06 -10.98 22.06
N THR A 131 -5.61 -10.08 21.18
CA THR A 131 -6.28 -8.79 20.91
C THR A 131 -7.08 -8.79 19.61
N HIS A 132 -6.98 -9.86 18.81
CA HIS A 132 -7.39 -9.90 17.41
C HIS A 132 -6.80 -8.72 16.62
N LEU A 133 -5.49 -8.45 16.82
CA LEU A 133 -4.72 -7.57 15.94
C LEU A 133 -4.72 -8.16 14.53
N HIS A 134 -5.05 -7.36 13.53
CA HIS A 134 -4.99 -7.75 12.13
C HIS A 134 -4.85 -6.49 11.25
N LEU A 135 -4.35 -6.67 10.04
CA LEU A 135 -4.18 -5.61 9.06
C LEU A 135 -4.80 -6.01 7.72
N GLY A 136 -5.37 -5.03 7.03
CA GLY A 136 -6.14 -5.23 5.82
C GLY A 136 -6.04 -4.05 4.87
N TYR A 137 -6.26 -4.30 3.60
CA TYR A 137 -6.40 -3.26 2.59
C TYR A 137 -7.74 -2.57 2.74
N TYR A 138 -7.76 -1.24 2.77
CA TYR A 138 -8.98 -0.42 2.76
C TYR A 138 -9.26 0.11 1.35
N ARG A 139 -10.45 -0.11 0.82
CA ARG A 139 -10.91 0.35 -0.51
C ARG A 139 -12.14 1.24 -0.38
N ASP A 140 -12.07 2.46 -0.91
CA ASP A 140 -13.22 3.38 -0.97
C ASP A 140 -14.28 2.94 -2.01
N SER A 141 -13.93 2.03 -2.92
CA SER A 141 -14.81 1.42 -3.93
C SER A 141 -14.26 0.04 -4.33
N PRO A 142 -15.09 -0.99 -4.59
CA PRO A 142 -14.63 -2.31 -5.04
C PRO A 142 -13.90 -2.27 -6.39
N ASP A 143 -14.24 -1.33 -7.27
CA ASP A 143 -13.62 -1.18 -8.60
C ASP A 143 -12.21 -0.53 -8.53
N ALA A 144 -11.84 0.00 -7.37
CA ALA A 144 -10.60 0.72 -7.13
C ALA A 144 -9.56 -0.13 -6.39
N LEU A 145 -8.28 0.19 -6.60
CA LEU A 145 -7.21 -0.35 -5.75
C LEU A 145 -7.31 0.21 -4.32
N PRO A 146 -6.72 -0.48 -3.32
CA PRO A 146 -6.66 0.01 -1.95
C PRO A 146 -6.07 1.42 -1.84
N VAL A 147 -6.65 2.23 -0.95
CA VAL A 147 -6.19 3.60 -0.65
C VAL A 147 -5.19 3.66 0.51
N PHE A 148 -5.17 2.63 1.36
CA PHE A 148 -4.15 2.40 2.40
C PHE A 148 -4.25 0.98 2.96
N VAL A 149 -3.22 0.56 3.71
CA VAL A 149 -3.30 -0.56 4.66
C VAL A 149 -3.76 -0.02 6.01
N GLY A 150 -4.78 -0.63 6.60
CA GLY A 150 -5.31 -0.30 7.92
C GLY A 150 -4.98 -1.38 8.95
N GLU A 151 -4.87 -0.99 10.22
CA GLU A 151 -4.77 -1.87 11.38
C GLU A 151 -6.02 -1.76 12.25
N ASN A 152 -6.56 -2.89 12.70
CA ASN A 152 -7.55 -2.95 13.77
C ASN A 152 -7.16 -4.00 14.83
N GLU A 153 -7.61 -3.77 16.07
CA GLU A 153 -7.57 -4.75 17.15
C GLU A 153 -9.01 -5.00 17.61
N ALA A 154 -9.65 -6.05 17.08
CA ALA A 154 -11.10 -6.20 17.19
C ALA A 154 -11.63 -6.34 18.64
N LYS A 155 -10.77 -6.67 19.63
CA LYS A 155 -11.15 -6.63 21.06
C LYS A 155 -11.10 -5.24 21.69
N LYS A 156 -10.42 -4.26 21.08
CA LYS A 156 -10.30 -2.88 21.58
C LYS A 156 -11.40 -1.97 21.03
N GLY A 157 -11.93 -2.26 19.84
CA GLY A 157 -13.03 -1.54 19.22
C GLY A 157 -12.98 -1.57 17.69
N CYS A 158 -13.80 -0.73 17.05
CA CYS A 158 -13.92 -0.65 15.58
C CYS A 158 -12.97 0.35 14.89
N THR A 159 -12.07 1.00 15.63
CA THR A 159 -11.15 2.01 15.06
C THR A 159 -10.14 1.35 14.11
N ILE A 160 -10.11 1.80 12.85
CA ILE A 160 -9.10 1.41 11.85
C ILE A 160 -8.03 2.49 11.81
N THR A 161 -6.78 2.13 12.11
CA THR A 161 -5.62 3.02 12.09
C THR A 161 -4.91 2.94 10.73
N GLN A 162 -4.63 4.07 10.09
CA GLN A 162 -3.89 4.12 8.83
C GLN A 162 -2.40 3.76 9.02
N MET A 163 -1.88 2.81 8.22
CA MET A 163 -0.55 2.21 8.33
C MET A 163 0.26 2.31 7.02
N GLY A 164 0.13 3.42 6.28
CA GLY A 164 0.78 3.62 4.97
C GLY A 164 0.01 3.03 3.79
N GLU A 165 0.54 3.21 2.58
CA GLU A 165 -0.14 2.82 1.33
C GLU A 165 0.05 1.35 0.92
N ASN A 166 1.02 0.65 1.50
CA ASN A 166 1.44 -0.69 1.09
C ASN A 166 1.89 -1.54 2.30
N LEU A 167 2.03 -2.85 2.10
CA LEU A 167 2.37 -3.81 3.16
C LEU A 167 3.78 -3.60 3.73
N PHE A 168 4.75 -3.16 2.92
CA PHE A 168 6.10 -2.88 3.39
C PHE A 168 6.11 -1.74 4.42
N ALA A 169 5.42 -0.63 4.12
CA ALA A 169 5.22 0.47 5.06
C ALA A 169 4.51 0.01 6.34
N ALA A 170 3.42 -0.75 6.22
CA ALA A 170 2.65 -1.24 7.36
C ALA A 170 3.47 -2.12 8.30
N VAL A 171 4.26 -3.05 7.76
CA VAL A 171 5.10 -3.96 8.56
C VAL A 171 6.30 -3.23 9.16
N LEU A 172 6.90 -2.25 8.48
CA LEU A 172 7.93 -1.39 9.07
C LEU A 172 7.40 -0.57 10.27
N LEU A 173 6.14 -0.13 10.24
CA LEU A 173 5.51 0.56 11.37
C LEU A 173 5.27 -0.39 12.57
N LEU A 174 4.92 -1.65 12.31
CA LEU A 174 4.83 -2.70 13.35
C LEU A 174 6.21 -2.99 13.97
N ILE A 175 7.26 -3.10 13.15
CA ILE A 175 8.64 -3.26 13.62
C ILE A 175 9.05 -2.08 14.51
N GLY A 176 8.79 -0.85 14.06
CA GLY A 176 9.03 0.36 14.85
C GLY A 176 8.26 0.37 16.18
N ARG A 177 7.04 -0.17 16.22
CA ARG A 177 6.25 -0.35 17.46
C ARG A 177 6.91 -1.36 18.40
N LYS A 178 7.27 -2.55 17.91
CA LYS A 178 7.96 -3.59 18.68
C LYS A 178 9.31 -3.13 19.26
N LYS A 179 10.09 -2.35 18.52
CA LYS A 179 11.36 -1.79 19.00
C LYS A 179 11.15 -0.85 20.21
N ARG A 180 10.09 -0.04 20.20
CA ARG A 180 9.70 0.80 21.35
C ARG A 180 9.25 -0.05 22.55
N GLU A 181 8.39 -1.05 22.31
CA GLU A 181 7.89 -1.97 23.37
C GLU A 181 9.01 -2.75 24.06
N ARG A 182 10.06 -3.12 23.32
CA ARG A 182 11.26 -3.78 23.88
C ARG A 182 12.22 -2.82 24.61
N GLY A 183 11.93 -1.53 24.65
CA GLY A 183 12.80 -0.51 25.24
C GLY A 183 14.13 -0.36 24.51
N GLY A 184 14.14 -0.54 23.18
CA GLY A 184 15.35 -0.42 22.36
C GLY A 184 16.38 -1.54 22.53
N ARG A 185 16.06 -2.62 23.26
CA ARG A 185 16.93 -3.82 23.32
C ARG A 185 17.06 -4.42 21.92
N GLY A 186 18.30 -4.55 21.46
CA GLY A 186 18.62 -5.05 20.12
C GLY A 186 17.99 -6.43 19.85
N ASN A 187 17.55 -6.60 18.61
CA ASN A 187 17.15 -7.90 18.08
C ASN A 187 17.64 -7.98 16.64
N GLU A 188 18.77 -8.66 16.45
CA GLU A 188 19.47 -8.76 15.18
C GLU A 188 18.56 -9.27 14.05
N ALA A 189 17.70 -10.26 14.31
CA ALA A 189 16.74 -10.77 13.32
C ALA A 189 15.69 -9.71 12.93
N LEU A 190 15.25 -8.89 13.87
CA LEU A 190 14.29 -7.81 13.62
C LEU A 190 14.94 -6.61 12.91
N GLU A 191 16.22 -6.34 13.21
CA GLU A 191 17.03 -5.31 12.57
C GLU A 191 17.40 -5.67 11.13
N LYS A 192 17.81 -6.92 10.90
CA LYS A 192 18.02 -7.48 9.56
C LYS A 192 16.74 -7.40 8.73
N LEU A 193 15.61 -7.85 9.27
CA LEU A 193 14.30 -7.77 8.60
C LEU A 193 13.91 -6.33 8.25
N GLU A 194 14.14 -5.37 9.16
CA GLU A 194 13.87 -3.96 8.89
C GLU A 194 14.73 -3.42 7.72
N ALA A 195 16.00 -3.82 7.65
CA ALA A 195 16.89 -3.43 6.57
C ALA A 195 16.50 -4.09 5.23
N GLU A 196 16.15 -5.37 5.23
CA GLU A 196 15.69 -6.10 4.03
C GLU A 196 14.38 -5.53 3.49
N LEU A 197 13.39 -5.26 4.35
CA LEU A 197 12.13 -4.60 3.95
C LEU A 197 12.33 -3.21 3.34
N LYS A 198 13.23 -2.39 3.91
CA LYS A 198 13.53 -1.05 3.37
C LYS A 198 14.21 -1.14 2.01
N LYS A 199 15.19 -2.04 1.87
CA LYS A 199 15.91 -2.26 0.61
C LYS A 199 14.97 -2.74 -0.50
N GLU A 200 14.08 -3.68 -0.18
CA GLU A 200 13.08 -4.18 -1.14
C GLU A 200 12.10 -3.07 -1.54
N ALA A 201 11.57 -2.30 -0.58
CA ALA A 201 10.66 -1.20 -0.87
C ALA A 201 11.33 -0.08 -1.69
N GLU A 202 12.61 0.23 -1.43
CA GLU A 202 13.39 1.17 -2.23
C GLU A 202 13.57 0.67 -3.67
N HIS A 203 13.92 -0.62 -3.85
CA HIS A 203 14.02 -1.25 -5.17
C HIS A 203 12.70 -1.22 -5.96
N LEU A 204 11.57 -1.41 -5.27
CA LEU A 204 10.21 -1.38 -5.84
C LEU A 204 9.64 0.06 -5.99
N GLY A 205 10.34 1.09 -5.51
CA GLY A 205 9.87 2.47 -5.52
C GLY A 205 8.64 2.75 -4.64
N LEU A 206 8.44 1.97 -3.57
CA LEU A 206 7.29 2.05 -2.68
C LEU A 206 7.48 3.12 -1.58
N PRO A 207 6.47 3.98 -1.32
CA PRO A 207 6.53 4.94 -0.21
C PRO A 207 6.47 4.23 1.14
N LEU A 208 7.25 4.70 2.11
CA LEU A 208 7.38 4.08 3.43
C LEU A 208 6.79 4.93 4.57
N GLU A 209 6.23 6.10 4.25
CA GLU A 209 5.60 6.96 5.25
C GLU A 209 4.24 6.42 5.71
N GLN A 210 3.98 6.47 7.03
CA GLN A 210 2.66 6.12 7.59
C GLN A 210 1.50 6.90 6.96
N LYS A 211 1.76 8.14 6.52
CA LYS A 211 0.77 9.00 5.91
C LYS A 211 1.37 9.83 4.77
N THR A 212 1.29 9.25 3.58
CA THR A 212 1.81 9.75 2.30
C THR A 212 1.10 11.05 1.85
N LYS A 213 1.45 11.54 0.65
CA LYS A 213 0.73 12.65 0.01
C LYS A 213 -0.63 12.24 -0.54
N ALA A 214 -0.79 11.04 -1.11
CA ALA A 214 -2.06 10.60 -1.71
C ALA A 214 -3.10 10.28 -0.63
N MET A 215 -2.73 9.63 0.48
CA MET A 215 -3.61 9.49 1.66
C MET A 215 -4.14 10.85 2.16
N LYS A 216 -3.26 11.87 2.28
CA LYS A 216 -3.65 13.24 2.67
C LYS A 216 -4.52 13.97 1.63
N GLN A 217 -4.51 13.53 0.37
CA GLN A 217 -5.42 14.03 -0.67
C GLN A 217 -6.77 13.31 -0.62
N ARG A 218 -6.78 12.01 -0.33
CA ARG A 218 -8.00 11.22 -0.09
C ARG A 218 -8.77 11.78 1.10
N ASP A 219 -8.10 12.08 2.22
CA ASP A 219 -8.72 12.67 3.41
C ASP A 219 -9.45 14.01 3.17
N ARG A 220 -9.18 14.72 2.06
CA ARG A 220 -9.88 15.97 1.69
C ARG A 220 -11.21 15.73 0.96
N LYS A 221 -11.55 14.46 0.69
CA LYS A 221 -12.76 14.01 -0.01
C LYS A 221 -13.71 13.23 0.92
N VAL A 222 -13.39 13.19 2.22
CA VAL A 222 -14.08 12.45 3.30
C VAL A 222 -14.85 13.44 4.15
#